data_AF-A0A4Q7XBJ4-F1
#
_entry.id   AF-A0A4Q7XBJ4-F1
#
_cell.length_a   1.000
_cell.length_b   1.000
_cell.length_c   1.000
_cell.angle_alpha   90.00
_cell.angle_beta   90.00
_cell.angle_gamma   90.00
#
_symmetry.space_group_name_H-M   'P 1'
#
loop_
_entity.id
_entity.type
_entity.pdbx_description
1 polymer ?
#
loop_
_entity_poly.entity_id
_entity_poly.type
_entity_poly.pdbx_seq_one_letter_code
_entity_poly.pdbx_strand_id
1 'polypeptide(L)'
;MYVPKHFAPDDDAVQELLANHGAADLITMTADGLVATMLPFIYDPERNVLLGHVARNNDHWQREAIGDALVIMRGPNAYVSPAWYASKQEHGRVVPTWNYVTAHVYGELTVHDDAAWVEDVVRRLSDLHERGRAEPWSVDDAPEKYVQGQLRAIVGVEIAIHRIEAKFKLSQNRPEADIDGVIDGLHAAGEDPTADAVTLARRVE
;
A
#
# COMPACT_ATOMS: atom_id res chain seq x y z
N MET A 1 1.24 4.42 15.18
CA MET A 1 2.05 5.34 14.35
C MET A 1 1.89 6.75 14.90
N TYR A 2 2.93 7.60 14.89
CA TYR A 2 2.76 9.02 15.22
C TYR A 2 2.33 9.84 13.99
N VAL A 3 1.10 10.34 14.04
CA VAL A 3 0.45 11.09 12.94
C VAL A 3 0.03 12.48 13.43
N PRO A 4 0.85 13.53 13.18
CA PRO A 4 0.43 14.91 13.36
C PRO A 4 -0.84 15.22 12.55
N LYS A 5 -1.72 16.08 13.07
CA LYS A 5 -3.03 16.39 12.47
C LYS A 5 -2.95 16.81 10.99
N HIS A 6 -1.97 17.63 10.62
CA HIS A 6 -1.78 18.10 9.24
C HIS A 6 -1.21 17.03 8.28
N PHE A 7 -0.93 15.81 8.76
CA PHE A 7 -0.56 14.66 7.95
C PHE A 7 -1.56 13.50 8.06
N ALA A 8 -2.67 13.70 8.79
CA ALA A 8 -3.74 12.73 8.85
C ALA A 8 -4.59 12.88 7.57
N PRO A 9 -4.69 11.84 6.72
CA PRO A 9 -5.61 11.87 5.58
C PRO A 9 -7.07 11.81 6.06
N ASP A 10 -7.99 12.22 5.19
CA ASP A 10 -9.41 11.91 5.34
C ASP A 10 -9.71 10.44 5.00
N ASP A 11 -10.93 10.00 5.31
CA ASP A 11 -11.34 8.61 5.13
C ASP A 11 -11.32 8.21 3.64
N ASP A 12 -11.72 9.09 2.73
CA ASP A 12 -11.75 8.83 1.29
C ASP A 12 -10.34 8.55 0.74
N ALA A 13 -9.35 9.34 1.13
CA ALA A 13 -7.95 9.12 0.77
C ALA A 13 -7.39 7.82 1.35
N VAL A 14 -7.83 7.40 2.54
CA VAL A 14 -7.47 6.09 3.11
C VAL A 14 -8.10 4.96 2.29
N GLN A 15 -9.39 5.04 1.96
CA GLN A 15 -10.07 4.03 1.16
C GLN A 15 -9.42 3.89 -0.23
N GLU A 16 -9.04 5.00 -0.86
CA GLU A 16 -8.36 4.99 -2.16
C GLU A 16 -6.98 4.29 -2.09
N LEU A 17 -6.22 4.51 -1.01
CA LEU A 17 -4.97 3.80 -0.78
C LEU A 17 -5.21 2.30 -0.56
N LEU A 18 -6.19 1.92 0.26
CA LEU A 18 -6.54 0.51 0.46
C LEU A 18 -6.94 -0.17 -0.85
N ALA A 19 -7.68 0.51 -1.72
CA ALA A 19 -8.14 -0.04 -3.00
C ALA A 19 -7.03 -0.16 -4.06
N ASN A 20 -5.99 0.69 -4.01
CA ASN A 20 -5.00 0.82 -5.10
C ASN A 20 -3.52 0.70 -4.66
N HIS A 21 -3.23 0.17 -3.47
CA HIS A 21 -1.85 0.02 -2.97
C HIS A 21 -0.99 -1.00 -3.76
N GLY A 22 -1.62 -1.93 -4.49
CA GLY A 22 -0.93 -3.00 -5.20
C GLY A 22 -0.35 -4.05 -4.26
N ALA A 23 0.97 -4.12 -4.14
CA ALA A 23 1.64 -5.05 -3.23
C ALA A 23 1.97 -4.37 -1.90
N ALA A 24 1.86 -5.13 -0.80
CA ALA A 24 2.16 -4.67 0.55
C ALA A 24 2.99 -5.70 1.31
N ASP A 25 3.63 -5.26 2.40
CA ASP A 25 4.33 -6.17 3.30
C ASP A 25 3.37 -6.70 4.35
N LEU A 26 3.15 -8.02 4.39
CA LEU A 26 2.56 -8.72 5.52
C LEU A 26 3.65 -9.01 6.54
N ILE A 27 3.44 -8.58 7.79
CA ILE A 27 4.32 -8.84 8.91
C ILE A 27 3.54 -9.52 10.04
N THR A 28 4.10 -10.59 10.59
CA THR A 28 3.58 -11.24 11.79
C THR A 28 4.68 -11.38 12.84
N MET A 29 4.29 -11.30 14.11
CA MET A 29 5.11 -11.76 15.21
C MET A 29 4.85 -13.25 15.41
N THR A 30 5.88 -14.05 15.58
CA THR A 30 5.77 -15.49 15.83
C THR A 30 6.65 -15.87 17.02
N ALA A 31 6.56 -17.11 17.51
CA ALA A 31 7.44 -17.61 18.57
C ALA A 31 8.94 -17.55 18.21
N ASP A 32 9.25 -17.62 16.91
CA ASP A 32 10.62 -17.59 16.38
C ASP A 32 11.10 -16.17 16.00
N GLY A 33 10.25 -15.16 16.18
CA GLY A 33 10.51 -13.76 15.84
C GLY A 33 9.61 -13.22 14.72
N LEU A 34 9.99 -12.06 14.18
CA LEU A 34 9.25 -11.38 13.13
C LEU A 34 9.45 -12.05 11.78
N VAL A 35 8.36 -12.20 11.03
CA VAL A 35 8.37 -12.69 9.65
C VAL A 35 7.72 -11.63 8.77
N ALA A 36 8.29 -11.39 7.59
CA ALA A 36 7.77 -10.44 6.62
C ALA A 36 7.74 -11.06 5.22
N THR A 37 6.62 -10.91 4.51
CA THR A 37 6.47 -11.30 3.12
C THR A 37 5.75 -10.20 2.35
N MET A 38 6.34 -9.76 1.24
CA MET A 38 5.67 -8.85 0.31
C MET A 38 4.73 -9.64 -0.60
N LEU A 39 3.44 -9.29 -0.62
CA LEU A 39 2.39 -9.97 -1.36
C LEU A 39 1.43 -8.95 -1.99
N PRO A 40 0.85 -9.23 -3.17
CA PRO A 40 -0.33 -8.52 -3.65
C PRO A 40 -1.51 -8.76 -2.70
N PHE A 41 -2.27 -7.69 -2.42
CA PHE A 41 -3.52 -7.78 -1.67
C PHE A 41 -4.63 -7.05 -2.41
N ILE A 42 -5.86 -7.50 -2.17
CA ILE A 42 -7.08 -6.77 -2.50
C ILE A 42 -7.76 -6.39 -1.20
N TYR A 43 -8.25 -5.16 -1.12
CA TYR A 43 -9.15 -4.74 -0.07
C TYR A 43 -10.61 -5.00 -0.46
N ASP A 44 -11.33 -5.70 0.42
CA ASP A 44 -12.76 -5.96 0.32
C ASP A 44 -13.49 -5.05 1.32
N PRO A 45 -14.13 -3.95 0.86
CA PRO A 45 -14.75 -2.97 1.75
C PRO A 45 -16.04 -3.48 2.41
N GLU A 46 -16.73 -4.45 1.81
CA GLU A 46 -17.97 -4.99 2.37
C GLU A 46 -17.69 -5.85 3.60
N ARG A 47 -16.62 -6.66 3.53
CA ARG A 47 -16.18 -7.52 4.62
C ARG A 47 -15.15 -6.84 5.53
N ASN A 48 -14.60 -5.71 5.11
CA ASN A 48 -13.48 -5.00 5.74
C ASN A 48 -12.26 -5.93 5.96
N VAL A 49 -11.84 -6.62 4.90
CA VAL A 49 -10.71 -7.56 4.94
C VAL A 49 -9.70 -7.29 3.82
N LEU A 50 -8.46 -7.73 4.02
CA LEU A 50 -7.46 -7.85 2.96
C LEU A 50 -7.34 -9.31 2.53
N LEU A 51 -7.32 -9.55 1.22
CA LEU A 51 -7.24 -10.89 0.62
C LEU A 51 -5.98 -11.00 -0.22
N GLY A 52 -5.20 -12.06 -0.01
CA GLY A 52 -4.01 -12.34 -0.79
C GLY A 52 -3.74 -13.83 -0.84
N HIS A 53 -2.62 -14.19 -1.45
CA HIS A 53 -2.13 -15.56 -1.43
C HIS A 53 -0.61 -15.57 -1.36
N VAL A 54 -0.07 -16.66 -0.84
CA VAL A 54 1.37 -16.91 -0.72
C VAL A 54 1.73 -18.23 -1.38
N ALA A 55 2.96 -18.36 -1.86
CA ALA A 55 3.49 -19.65 -2.29
C ALA A 55 3.45 -20.65 -1.13
N ARG A 56 3.01 -21.88 -1.39
CA ARG A 56 2.91 -22.94 -0.37
C ARG A 56 4.26 -23.24 0.29
N ASN A 57 5.37 -23.07 -0.43
CA ASN A 57 6.73 -23.27 0.09
C ASN A 57 7.25 -22.12 0.96
N ASN A 58 6.56 -20.98 1.00
CA ASN A 58 6.87 -19.92 1.96
C ASN A 58 6.28 -20.32 3.31
N ASP A 59 7.11 -20.49 4.33
CA ASP A 59 6.66 -21.00 5.63
C ASP A 59 5.86 -19.97 6.46
N HIS A 60 5.73 -18.71 6.02
CA HIS A 60 4.99 -17.67 6.76
C HIS A 60 3.56 -18.11 7.10
N TRP A 61 2.83 -18.77 6.19
CA TRP A 61 1.45 -19.22 6.47
C TRP A 61 1.37 -20.37 7.50
N GLN A 62 2.48 -21.06 7.76
CA GLN A 62 2.54 -22.17 8.71
C GLN A 62 2.89 -21.72 10.13
N ARG A 63 3.40 -20.49 10.26
CA ARG A 63 3.84 -19.93 11.54
C ARG A 63 2.67 -19.23 12.21
N GLU A 64 2.36 -19.67 13.42
CA GLU A 64 1.29 -19.06 14.22
C GLU A 64 1.63 -17.61 14.55
N ALA A 65 0.73 -16.70 14.20
CA ALA A 65 0.84 -15.28 14.52
C ALA A 65 0.47 -15.03 15.99
N ILE A 66 1.29 -14.26 16.68
CA ILE A 66 1.04 -13.80 18.05
C ILE A 66 0.40 -12.41 17.95
N GLY A 67 -0.92 -12.36 18.13
CA GLY A 67 -1.71 -11.13 18.02
C GLY A 67 -1.98 -10.71 16.57
N ASP A 68 -2.28 -9.42 16.38
CA ASP A 68 -2.57 -8.87 15.05
C ASP A 68 -1.36 -8.99 14.10
N ALA A 69 -1.64 -9.38 12.87
CA ALA A 69 -0.75 -9.13 11.75
C ALA A 69 -0.73 -7.62 11.42
N LEU A 70 0.38 -7.16 10.83
CA LEU A 70 0.55 -5.81 10.30
C LEU A 70 0.76 -5.90 8.79
N VAL A 71 -0.08 -5.20 8.02
CA VAL A 71 0.14 -4.97 6.60
C VAL A 71 0.58 -3.52 6.38
N ILE A 72 1.77 -3.32 5.80
CA ILE A 72 2.29 -1.99 5.46
C ILE A 72 2.05 -1.70 3.98
N MET A 73 1.11 -0.79 3.74
CA MET A 73 0.81 -0.27 2.41
C MET A 73 1.57 1.02 2.16
N ARG A 74 2.02 1.21 0.92
CA ARG A 74 2.80 2.38 0.51
C ARG A 74 2.19 2.99 -0.75
N GLY A 75 2.15 4.31 -0.77
CA GLY A 75 1.91 5.08 -1.98
C GLY A 75 3.17 5.80 -2.46
N PRO A 76 3.02 6.87 -3.25
CA PRO A 76 4.13 7.70 -3.69
C PRO A 76 4.97 8.22 -2.53
N ASN A 77 6.27 8.28 -2.74
CA ASN A 77 7.22 8.85 -1.78
C ASN A 77 8.45 9.36 -2.52
N ALA A 78 9.07 10.42 -2.00
CA ALA A 78 10.30 10.97 -2.54
C ALA A 78 11.06 11.81 -1.51
N TYR A 79 12.37 11.92 -1.72
CA TYR A 79 13.20 12.89 -1.01
C TYR A 79 12.81 14.31 -1.43
N VAL A 80 12.73 15.22 -0.46
CA VAL A 80 12.48 16.64 -0.68
C VAL A 80 13.73 17.44 -0.35
N SER A 81 14.31 18.05 -1.39
CA SER A 81 15.49 18.89 -1.24
C SER A 81 15.12 20.25 -0.68
N PRO A 82 15.83 20.74 0.35
CA PRO A 82 15.61 22.10 0.85
C PRO A 82 16.04 23.18 -0.16
N ALA A 83 16.73 22.78 -1.24
CA ALA A 83 17.07 23.69 -2.33
C ALA A 83 15.84 24.17 -3.13
N TRP A 84 14.71 23.48 -3.01
CA TRP A 84 13.48 23.81 -3.70
C TRP A 84 12.63 24.85 -2.98
N TYR A 85 12.87 25.05 -1.68
CA TYR A 85 12.11 25.99 -0.87
C TYR A 85 12.46 27.46 -1.19
N ALA A 86 11.44 28.29 -1.39
CA ALA A 86 11.61 29.74 -1.50
C ALA A 86 12.23 30.31 -0.22
N SER A 87 11.80 29.81 0.94
CA SER A 87 12.31 30.25 2.25
C SER A 87 13.81 29.95 2.48
N LYS A 88 14.44 29.12 1.63
CA LYS A 88 15.91 28.99 1.62
C LYS A 88 16.57 30.33 1.30
N GLN A 89 16.07 31.06 0.31
CA GLN A 89 16.62 32.36 -0.09
C GLN A 89 16.26 33.45 0.93
N GLU A 90 15.07 33.36 1.54
CA GLU A 90 14.60 34.36 2.52
C GLU A 90 15.43 34.34 3.81
N HIS A 91 15.67 33.16 4.37
CA HIS A 91 16.33 33.05 5.68
C HIS A 91 17.24 31.82 5.87
N GLY A 92 17.26 30.87 4.93
CA GLY A 92 18.13 29.69 4.99
C GLY A 92 17.81 28.65 6.08
N ARG A 93 16.84 28.92 6.97
CA ARG A 93 16.37 28.02 8.03
C ARG A 93 15.47 26.90 7.50
N VAL A 94 16.03 26.08 6.62
CA VAL A 94 15.35 24.95 5.97
C VAL A 94 16.13 23.66 6.18
N VAL A 95 15.44 22.51 6.13
CA VAL A 95 16.02 21.18 6.32
C VAL A 95 15.46 20.20 5.30
N PRO A 96 16.23 19.19 4.87
CA PRO A 96 15.73 18.14 4.01
C PRO A 96 14.68 17.27 4.70
N THR A 97 13.85 16.60 3.91
CA THR A 97 12.83 15.68 4.42
C THR A 97 12.48 14.60 3.40
N TRP A 98 11.63 13.65 3.79
CA TRP A 98 10.93 12.73 2.90
C TRP A 98 9.44 13.06 2.90
N ASN A 99 8.84 13.10 1.71
CA ASN A 99 7.40 13.04 1.51
C ASN A 99 7.00 11.58 1.25
N TYR A 100 5.89 11.12 1.84
CA TYR A 100 5.40 9.76 1.65
C TYR A 100 3.92 9.60 1.99
N VAL A 101 3.31 8.61 1.36
CA VAL A 101 1.98 8.07 1.66
C VAL A 101 2.12 6.66 2.21
N THR A 102 1.52 6.36 3.35
CA THR A 102 1.51 5.01 3.92
C THR A 102 0.30 4.75 4.80
N ALA A 103 -0.12 3.49 4.85
CA ALA A 103 -1.05 2.98 5.85
C ALA A 103 -0.48 1.71 6.51
N HIS A 104 -0.63 1.64 7.83
CA HIS A 104 -0.42 0.45 8.62
C HIS A 104 -1.79 -0.15 8.96
N VAL A 105 -2.08 -1.32 8.41
CA VAL A 105 -3.34 -2.04 8.60
C VAL A 105 -3.08 -3.19 9.55
N TYR A 106 -3.81 -3.22 10.66
CA TYR A 106 -3.70 -4.24 11.70
C TYR A 106 -4.93 -5.13 11.68
N GLY A 107 -4.74 -6.44 11.82
CA GLY A 107 -5.86 -7.38 11.79
C GLY A 107 -5.50 -8.83 12.09
N GLU A 108 -6.52 -9.65 12.27
CA GLU A 108 -6.37 -11.10 12.47
C GLU A 108 -6.03 -11.80 11.15
N LEU A 109 -4.93 -12.57 11.12
CA LEU A 109 -4.55 -13.38 9.98
C LEU A 109 -5.24 -14.74 10.02
N THR A 110 -6.02 -15.04 8.99
CA THR A 110 -6.60 -16.37 8.73
C THR A 110 -5.98 -16.98 7.48
N VAL A 111 -5.67 -18.27 7.54
CA VAL A 111 -5.11 -19.03 6.42
C VAL A 111 -6.20 -19.87 5.76
N HIS A 112 -6.27 -19.80 4.43
CA HIS A 112 -7.23 -20.55 3.62
C HIS A 112 -6.49 -21.54 2.71
N ASP A 113 -6.44 -22.81 3.12
CA ASP A 113 -5.97 -23.92 2.29
C ASP A 113 -7.14 -24.60 1.56
N ASP A 114 -7.87 -23.80 0.78
CA ASP A 114 -9.03 -24.22 -0.02
C ASP A 114 -8.86 -23.73 -1.46
N ALA A 115 -8.89 -24.65 -2.43
CA ALA A 115 -8.60 -24.33 -3.82
C ALA A 115 -9.62 -23.36 -4.45
N ALA A 116 -10.90 -23.47 -4.09
CA ALA A 116 -11.95 -22.60 -4.63
C ALA A 116 -11.85 -21.19 -4.05
N TRP A 117 -11.55 -21.09 -2.75
CA TRP A 117 -11.29 -19.81 -2.11
C TRP A 117 -10.08 -19.10 -2.72
N VAL A 118 -8.99 -19.82 -2.93
CA VAL A 118 -7.76 -19.25 -3.50
C VAL A 118 -7.96 -18.88 -4.98
N GLU A 119 -8.74 -19.65 -5.74
CA GLU A 119 -9.10 -19.30 -7.11
C GLU A 119 -9.86 -17.97 -7.18
N ASP A 120 -10.84 -17.73 -6.29
CA ASP A 120 -11.55 -16.45 -6.21
C ASP A 120 -10.58 -15.28 -6.01
N VAL A 121 -9.65 -15.40 -5.06
CA VAL A 121 -8.65 -14.36 -4.80
C VAL A 121 -7.74 -14.14 -6.01
N VAL A 122 -7.30 -15.20 -6.69
CA VAL A 122 -6.47 -15.09 -7.91
C VAL A 122 -7.23 -14.37 -9.02
N ARG A 123 -8.50 -14.69 -9.24
CA ARG A 123 -9.34 -14.04 -10.25
C ARG A 123 -9.52 -12.57 -9.95
N ARG A 124 -9.91 -12.22 -8.72
CA ARG A 124 -10.07 -10.82 -8.29
C ARG A 124 -8.78 -10.01 -8.43
N LEU A 125 -7.62 -10.61 -8.11
CA LEU A 125 -6.32 -9.94 -8.21
C LEU A 125 -5.97 -9.70 -9.68
N SER A 126 -6.21 -10.70 -10.53
CA SER A 126 -6.00 -10.62 -11.97
C SER A 126 -6.87 -9.52 -12.57
N ASP A 127 -8.18 -9.52 -12.27
CA ASP A 127 -9.13 -8.51 -12.75
C ASP A 127 -8.73 -7.10 -12.33
N LEU A 128 -8.30 -6.92 -11.06
CA LEU A 128 -7.86 -5.62 -10.55
C LEU A 128 -6.64 -5.08 -11.31
N HIS A 129 -5.66 -5.93 -11.60
CA HIS A 129 -4.40 -5.54 -12.24
C HIS A 129 -4.43 -5.51 -13.77
N GLU A 130 -5.37 -6.23 -14.38
CA GLU A 130 -5.58 -6.21 -15.83
C GLU A 130 -6.58 -5.13 -16.25
N ARG A 131 -7.33 -4.55 -15.29
CA ARG A 131 -8.25 -3.43 -15.52
C ARG A 131 -7.56 -2.26 -16.22
N GLY A 132 -8.15 -1.82 -17.34
CA GLY A 132 -7.68 -0.66 -18.11
C GLY A 132 -6.63 -1.00 -19.17
N ARG A 133 -6.21 -2.26 -19.31
CA ARG A 133 -5.40 -2.71 -20.44
C ARG A 133 -6.24 -2.76 -21.72
N ALA A 134 -5.57 -2.58 -22.86
CA ALA A 134 -6.21 -2.70 -24.18
C ALA A 134 -6.68 -4.14 -24.47
N GLU A 135 -5.89 -5.12 -24.04
CA GLU A 135 -6.17 -6.55 -24.16
C GLU A 135 -5.93 -7.19 -22.78
N PRO A 136 -6.93 -7.16 -21.87
CA PRO A 136 -6.78 -7.71 -20.52
C PRO A 136 -6.69 -9.24 -20.58
N TRP A 137 -5.78 -9.82 -19.80
CA TRP A 137 -5.69 -11.27 -19.60
C TRP A 137 -6.69 -11.72 -18.53
N SER A 138 -7.36 -12.85 -18.76
CA SER A 138 -8.22 -13.53 -17.78
C SER A 138 -7.61 -14.87 -17.37
N VAL A 139 -7.92 -15.30 -16.14
CA VAL A 139 -7.60 -16.67 -15.68
C VAL A 139 -8.13 -17.73 -16.65
N ASP A 140 -9.28 -17.47 -17.30
CA ASP A 140 -9.90 -18.39 -18.25
C ASP A 140 -9.17 -18.46 -19.61
N ASP A 141 -8.21 -17.57 -19.87
CA ASP A 141 -7.34 -17.65 -21.06
C ASP A 141 -6.28 -18.75 -20.90
N ALA A 142 -6.02 -19.21 -19.67
CA ALA A 142 -5.14 -20.34 -19.41
C ALA A 142 -5.89 -21.69 -19.43
N PRO A 143 -5.24 -22.80 -19.82
CA PRO A 143 -5.87 -24.12 -19.78
C PRO A 143 -6.27 -24.50 -18.35
N GLU A 144 -7.52 -24.95 -18.16
CA GLU A 144 -8.07 -25.32 -16.85
C GLU A 144 -7.16 -26.24 -16.03
N LYS A 145 -6.63 -27.30 -16.64
CA LYS A 145 -5.71 -28.24 -15.96
C LYS A 145 -4.43 -27.57 -15.46
N TYR A 146 -3.96 -26.55 -16.17
CA TYR A 146 -2.80 -25.77 -15.78
C TYR A 146 -3.13 -24.87 -14.59
N VAL A 147 -4.25 -24.15 -14.63
CA VAL A 147 -4.74 -23.31 -13.51
C VAL A 147 -4.88 -24.13 -12.24
N GLN A 148 -5.60 -25.26 -12.30
CA GLN A 148 -5.76 -26.18 -11.16
C GLN A 148 -4.41 -26.71 -10.64
N GLY A 149 -3.41 -26.85 -11.52
CA GLY A 149 -2.03 -27.17 -11.14
C GLY A 149 -1.37 -26.09 -10.31
N GLN A 150 -1.48 -24.83 -10.75
CA GLN A 150 -0.90 -23.67 -10.10
C GLN A 150 -1.57 -23.35 -8.75
N LEU A 151 -2.90 -23.52 -8.66
CA LEU A 151 -3.64 -23.28 -7.41
C LEU A 151 -3.14 -24.16 -6.26
N ARG A 152 -2.73 -25.41 -6.53
CA ARG A 152 -2.14 -26.29 -5.50
C ARG A 152 -0.80 -25.79 -4.95
N ALA A 153 -0.11 -24.91 -5.68
CA ALA A 153 1.19 -24.37 -5.28
C ALA A 153 1.09 -23.11 -4.41
N ILE A 154 -0.13 -22.64 -4.12
CA ILE A 154 -0.38 -21.44 -3.31
C ILE A 154 -1.38 -21.73 -2.19
N VAL A 155 -1.41 -20.83 -1.21
CA VAL A 155 -2.29 -20.84 -0.04
C VAL A 155 -2.84 -19.43 0.16
N GLY A 156 -4.12 -19.33 0.49
CA GLY A 156 -4.81 -18.08 0.71
C GLY A 156 -4.53 -17.47 2.08
N VAL A 157 -4.51 -16.15 2.15
CA VAL A 157 -4.41 -15.39 3.41
C VAL A 157 -5.46 -14.30 3.43
N GLU A 158 -6.15 -14.18 4.57
CA GLU A 158 -7.14 -13.15 4.85
C GLU A 158 -6.73 -12.37 6.09
N ILE A 159 -6.79 -11.05 6.04
CA ILE A 159 -6.56 -10.17 7.19
C ILE A 159 -7.87 -9.47 7.54
N ALA A 160 -8.51 -9.86 8.64
CA ALA A 160 -9.70 -9.17 9.14
C ALA A 160 -9.28 -7.86 9.83
N ILE A 161 -9.63 -6.73 9.23
CA ILE A 161 -9.06 -5.43 9.64
C ILE A 161 -9.68 -4.96 10.96
N HIS A 162 -8.84 -4.77 11.97
CA HIS A 162 -9.21 -4.23 13.27
C HIS A 162 -8.93 -2.73 13.37
N ARG A 163 -7.84 -2.26 12.75
CA ARG A 163 -7.36 -0.89 12.91
C ARG A 163 -6.52 -0.46 11.72
N ILE A 164 -6.70 0.79 11.31
CA ILE A 164 -5.90 1.42 10.28
C ILE A 164 -5.24 2.67 10.86
N GLU A 165 -3.94 2.83 10.61
CA GLU A 165 -3.22 4.07 10.87
C GLU A 165 -2.60 4.56 9.57
N ALA A 166 -3.05 5.70 9.05
CA ALA A 166 -2.56 6.26 7.79
C ALA A 166 -1.85 7.59 8.01
N LYS A 167 -0.82 7.86 7.19
CA LYS A 167 -0.06 9.10 7.23
C LYS A 167 0.37 9.54 5.84
N PHE A 168 -0.07 10.74 5.49
CA PHE A 168 0.17 11.37 4.20
C PHE A 168 1.02 12.61 4.47
N LYS A 169 2.34 12.41 4.51
CA LYS A 169 3.30 13.48 4.77
C LYS A 169 3.73 14.06 3.42
N LEU A 170 3.11 15.15 3.01
CA LEU A 170 3.21 15.72 1.66
C LEU A 170 3.48 17.23 1.72
N SER A 171 4.30 17.66 2.69
CA SER A 171 4.73 19.06 2.87
C SER A 171 3.62 20.08 3.17
N GLN A 172 2.41 19.65 3.59
CA GLN A 172 1.26 20.51 3.91
C GLN A 172 1.54 21.52 5.04
N ASN A 173 2.57 21.29 5.86
CA ASN A 173 2.96 22.16 6.96
C ASN A 173 3.90 23.30 6.55
N ARG A 174 4.08 23.54 5.24
CA ARG A 174 4.98 24.56 4.68
C ARG A 174 4.19 25.74 4.10
N PRO A 175 4.81 26.93 3.97
CA PRO A 175 4.22 28.04 3.22
C PRO A 175 3.94 27.64 1.75
N GLU A 176 2.93 28.26 1.12
CA GLU A 176 2.51 27.94 -0.25
C GLU A 176 3.68 28.00 -1.25
N ALA A 177 4.52 29.03 -1.19
CA ALA A 177 5.67 29.18 -2.08
C ALA A 177 6.71 28.05 -1.93
N ASP A 178 6.84 27.48 -0.73
CA ASP A 178 7.69 26.31 -0.52
C ASP A 178 7.03 25.06 -1.10
N ILE A 179 5.70 24.92 -1.01
CA ILE A 179 4.96 23.80 -1.60
C ILE A 179 5.07 23.84 -3.13
N ASP A 180 4.92 25.01 -3.75
CA ASP A 180 5.09 25.19 -5.21
C ASP A 180 6.50 24.75 -5.64
N GLY A 181 7.53 25.21 -4.93
CA GLY A 181 8.91 24.78 -5.20
C GLY A 181 9.11 23.27 -5.04
N VAL A 182 8.46 22.64 -4.06
CA VAL A 182 8.48 21.17 -3.90
C VAL A 182 7.85 20.46 -5.08
N ILE A 183 6.69 20.92 -5.55
CA ILE A 183 5.98 20.33 -6.69
C ILE A 183 6.88 20.41 -7.94
N ASP A 184 7.39 21.59 -8.26
CA ASP A 184 8.27 21.81 -9.42
C ASP A 184 9.55 20.98 -9.30
N GLY A 185 10.15 20.94 -8.10
CA GLY A 185 11.36 20.17 -7.83
C GLY A 185 11.17 18.66 -7.99
N LEU A 186 10.00 18.13 -7.59
CA LEU A 186 9.65 16.72 -7.76
C LEU A 186 9.42 16.37 -9.23
N HIS A 187 8.68 17.19 -9.99
CA HIS A 187 8.54 17.00 -11.44
C HIS A 187 9.89 17.03 -12.15
N ALA A 188 10.76 18.00 -11.82
CA ALA A 188 12.09 18.10 -12.40
C ALA A 188 13.00 16.89 -12.04
N ALA A 189 12.72 16.22 -10.92
CA ALA A 189 13.40 15.00 -10.49
C ALA A 189 12.79 13.71 -11.08
N GLY A 190 11.69 13.80 -11.83
CA GLY A 190 10.96 12.64 -12.37
C GLY A 190 10.08 11.92 -11.34
N GLU A 191 9.76 12.58 -10.23
CA GLU A 191 8.96 12.04 -9.12
C GLU A 191 7.47 12.44 -9.25
N ASP A 192 6.93 12.36 -10.47
CA ASP A 192 5.58 12.84 -10.82
C ASP A 192 4.48 12.31 -9.88
N PRO A 193 4.44 11.00 -9.51
CA PRO A 193 3.42 10.52 -8.58
C PRO A 193 3.46 11.20 -7.22
N THR A 194 4.64 11.58 -6.74
CA THR A 194 4.78 12.29 -5.46
C THR A 194 4.41 13.76 -5.61
N ALA A 195 4.74 14.39 -6.75
CA ALA A 195 4.34 15.77 -7.06
C ALA A 195 2.81 15.91 -7.14
N ASP A 196 2.14 14.96 -7.80
CA ASP A 196 0.68 14.89 -7.91
C ASP A 196 0.03 14.71 -6.53
N ALA A 197 0.59 13.82 -5.70
CA ALA A 197 0.13 13.63 -4.33
C ALA A 197 0.25 14.92 -3.49
N VAL A 198 1.36 15.65 -3.59
CA VAL A 198 1.52 16.96 -2.92
C VAL A 198 0.49 17.97 -3.42
N THR A 199 0.24 18.01 -4.73
CA THR A 199 -0.76 18.89 -5.35
C THR A 199 -2.18 18.59 -4.85
N LEU A 200 -2.53 17.31 -4.72
CA LEU A 200 -3.83 16.88 -4.21
C LEU A 200 -3.99 17.24 -2.72
N ALA A 201 -2.97 16.96 -1.91
CA ALA A 201 -3.00 17.24 -0.47
C ALA A 201 -3.13 18.74 -0.14
N ARG A 202 -2.68 19.63 -1.04
CA ARG A 202 -2.87 21.08 -0.93
C ARG A 202 -4.34 21.51 -1.03
N ARG A 203 -5.20 20.76 -1.75
CA ARG A 203 -6.58 21.16 -2.07
C ARG A 203 -7.59 20.85 -0.95
N VAL A 204 -7.17 20.21 0.14
CA VAL A 204 -8.05 19.65 1.19
C VAL A 204 -8.15 20.56 2.43
N GLU A 205 -7.63 21.79 2.37
CA GLU A 205 -7.86 22.85 3.38
C GLU A 205 -8.95 23.84 2.96
#